data_AF-A0A369K521-F1
#
_entry.id   AF-A0A369K521-F1
#
_cell.length_a   1.000
_cell.length_b   1.000
_cell.length_c   1.000
_cell.angle_alpha   90.00
_cell.angle_beta   90.00
_cell.angle_gamma   90.00
#
_symmetry.space_group_name_H-M   'P 1'
#
loop_
_entity.id
_entity.type
_entity.pdbx_description
1 polymer ?
#
loop_
_entity_poly.entity_id
_entity_poly.type
_entity_poly.pdbx_seq_one_letter_code
_entity_poly.pdbx_strand_id
1 'polypeptide(L)'
;MDAPIHPPVLLHPISAVPVSAKTTQRILEVFLDDFQARSTAGQGGNTAVTVQLQKLRDALHDEREKKDLLRFVAHSHVIVLGHQLNLHLFVT
;
A
#
# COMPACT_ATOMS: atom_id res chain seq x y z
N MET A 1 -27.01 21.17 -30.45
CA MET A 1 -26.25 20.82 -29.24
C MET A 1 -25.12 21.82 -29.16
N ASP A 2 -25.15 22.72 -28.18
CA ASP A 2 -24.08 23.69 -27.94
C ASP A 2 -22.84 22.96 -27.40
N ALA A 3 -21.66 23.24 -27.95
CA ALA A 3 -20.43 22.59 -27.50
C ALA A 3 -19.99 23.19 -26.15
N PRO A 4 -19.40 22.42 -25.22
CA PRO A 4 -18.87 22.97 -23.97
C PRO A 4 -17.88 24.08 -24.26
N ILE A 5 -18.13 25.29 -23.73
CA ILE A 5 -17.34 26.52 -23.96
C ILE A 5 -15.87 26.36 -23.52
N HIS A 6 -15.60 25.38 -22.65
CA HIS A 6 -14.25 25.00 -22.24
C HIS A 6 -14.07 23.48 -22.35
N PRO A 7 -13.26 22.98 -23.31
CA PRO A 7 -12.95 21.56 -23.35
C PRO A 7 -12.22 21.14 -22.06
N PRO A 8 -12.40 19.89 -21.60
CA PRO A 8 -11.64 19.36 -20.48
C PRO A 8 -10.13 19.50 -20.71
N VAL A 9 -9.39 19.79 -19.64
CA VAL A 9 -7.93 19.90 -19.71
C VAL A 9 -7.32 18.56 -20.14
N LEU A 10 -6.47 18.60 -21.16
CA LEU A 10 -5.70 17.44 -21.61
C LEU A 10 -4.42 17.33 -20.78
N LEU A 11 -4.33 16.28 -19.96
CA LEU A 11 -3.15 15.99 -19.15
C LEU A 11 -2.19 15.07 -19.91
N HIS A 12 -0.91 15.47 -19.99
CA HIS A 12 0.15 14.67 -20.57
C HIS A 12 1.16 14.28 -19.49
N PRO A 13 1.46 12.98 -19.29
CA PRO A 13 2.41 12.56 -18.29
C PRO A 13 3.83 12.98 -18.69
N ILE A 14 4.53 13.67 -17.78
CA ILE A 14 5.93 14.09 -17.98
C ILE A 14 6.88 12.95 -17.57
N SER A 15 6.52 12.21 -16.52
CA SER A 15 7.30 11.08 -15.99
C SER A 15 6.45 10.23 -15.05
N ALA A 16 6.84 8.97 -14.85
CA ALA A 16 6.27 8.09 -13.83
C ALA A 16 7.41 7.41 -13.06
N VAL A 17 7.34 7.45 -11.72
CA VAL A 17 8.32 6.82 -10.84
C VAL A 17 7.58 5.82 -9.94
N PRO A 18 8.02 4.55 -9.88
CA PRO A 18 7.41 3.58 -8.98
C PRO A 18 7.67 3.95 -7.53
N VAL A 19 6.65 3.81 -6.69
CA VAL A 19 6.72 4.08 -5.24
C VAL A 19 6.63 2.78 -4.46
N SER A 20 7.34 2.72 -3.33
CA SER A 20 7.27 1.55 -2.44
C SER A 20 5.94 1.51 -1.69
N ALA A 21 5.45 0.31 -1.35
CA ALA A 21 4.24 0.15 -0.54
C ALA A 21 4.28 0.94 0.79
N LYS A 22 5.46 1.04 1.43
CA LYS A 22 5.66 1.84 2.65
C LYS A 22 5.39 3.33 2.40
N THR A 23 5.95 3.84 1.31
CA THR A 23 5.81 5.24 0.92
C THR A 23 4.36 5.54 0.55
N THR A 24 3.73 4.64 -0.21
CA THR A 24 2.31 4.75 -0.58
C THR A 24 1.41 4.79 0.64
N GLN A 25 1.62 3.90 1.63
CA GLN A 25 0.83 3.87 2.86
C GLN A 25 0.87 5.23 3.58
N ARG A 26 2.07 5.79 3.78
CA ARG A 26 2.25 7.09 4.45
C ARG A 26 1.58 8.24 3.70
N ILE A 27 1.73 8.27 2.37
CA ILE A 27 1.10 9.32 1.54
C ILE A 27 -0.43 9.21 1.64
N LEU A 28 -0.96 8.00 1.63
CA LEU A 28 -2.39 7.74 1.62
C LEU A 28 -3.04 8.08 2.97
N GLU A 29 -2.34 7.87 4.09
CA GLU A 29 -2.77 8.30 5.42
C GLU A 29 -2.90 9.83 5.51
N VAL A 30 -1.88 10.57 5.06
CA VAL A 30 -1.90 12.05 5.04
C VAL A 30 -2.99 12.56 4.11
N PHE A 31 -3.15 11.94 2.94
CA PHE A 31 -4.18 12.32 1.98
C PHE A 31 -5.60 12.10 2.54
N LEU A 32 -5.86 10.98 3.20
CA LEU A 32 -7.17 10.68 3.77
C LEU A 32 -7.57 11.68 4.85
N ASP A 33 -6.61 12.13 5.67
CA ASP A 33 -6.84 13.13 6.71
C ASP A 33 -7.22 14.49 6.09
N ASP A 34 -6.44 14.99 5.13
CA ASP A 34 -6.75 16.22 4.38
C ASP A 34 -8.08 16.11 3.63
N PHE A 35 -8.29 14.98 2.95
CA PHE A 35 -9.50 14.73 2.17
C PHE A 35 -10.75 14.72 3.06
N GLN A 36 -10.68 14.10 4.24
CA GLN A 36 -11.79 14.08 5.20
C GLN A 36 -12.07 15.47 5.74
N ALA A 37 -11.03 16.25 6.09
CA ALA A 37 -11.16 17.62 6.55
C ALA A 37 -11.80 18.55 5.50
N ARG A 38 -11.51 18.32 4.21
CA ARG A 38 -12.07 19.11 3.10
C ARG A 38 -13.46 18.65 2.68
N SER A 39 -13.72 17.34 2.74
CA SER A 39 -15.00 16.74 2.38
C SER A 39 -16.12 17.13 3.36
N THR A 40 -15.80 17.25 4.65
CA THR A 40 -16.73 17.76 5.67
C THR A 40 -17.05 19.25 5.51
N ALA A 41 -16.09 20.05 5.03
CA ALA A 41 -16.27 21.48 4.78
C ALA A 41 -17.04 21.80 3.48
N GLY A 42 -17.09 20.86 2.52
CA GLY A 42 -17.54 21.11 1.15
C GLY A 42 -18.94 20.62 0.76
N GLN A 43 -19.73 20.04 1.68
CA GLN A 43 -21.12 19.60 1.41
C GLN A 43 -21.30 18.72 0.14
N GLY A 44 -20.34 17.84 -0.16
CA GLY A 44 -20.37 16.99 -1.37
C GLY A 44 -19.70 15.65 -1.14
N GLY A 45 -20.50 14.65 -0.75
CA GLY A 45 -20.03 13.31 -0.40
C GLY A 45 -19.48 12.52 -1.59
N ASN A 46 -18.16 12.40 -1.66
CA ASN A 46 -17.48 11.38 -2.45
C ASN A 46 -17.23 10.13 -1.58
N THR A 47 -18.27 9.64 -0.89
CA THR A 47 -18.19 8.53 0.08
C THR A 47 -17.64 7.26 -0.57
N ALA A 48 -17.96 7.02 -1.85
CA ALA A 48 -17.44 5.87 -2.60
C ALA A 48 -15.92 5.93 -2.80
N VAL A 49 -15.37 7.13 -3.04
CA VAL A 49 -13.92 7.34 -3.18
C VAL A 49 -13.22 7.11 -1.85
N THR A 50 -13.79 7.61 -0.75
CA THR A 50 -13.26 7.36 0.60
C THR A 50 -13.20 5.87 0.92
N VAL A 51 -14.27 5.13 0.63
CA VAL A 51 -14.31 3.67 0.87
C VAL A 51 -13.26 2.93 0.04
N GLN A 52 -13.03 3.33 -1.22
CA GLN A 52 -12.00 2.71 -2.06
C GLN A 52 -10.59 3.00 -1.52
N LEU A 53 -10.33 4.23 -1.07
CA LEU A 53 -9.05 4.61 -0.48
C LEU A 53 -8.81 3.89 0.85
N GLN A 54 -9.84 3.71 1.68
CA GLN A 54 -9.75 2.90 2.90
C GLN A 54 -9.42 1.44 2.59
N LYS A 55 -10.10 0.83 1.61
CA LYS A 55 -9.78 -0.54 1.16
C LYS A 55 -8.33 -0.66 0.67
N LEU A 56 -7.82 0.35 -0.04
CA LEU A 56 -6.44 0.36 -0.51
C LEU A 56 -5.44 0.47 0.65
N ARG A 57 -5.73 1.30 1.65
CA ARG A 57 -4.93 1.38 2.89
C ARG A 57 -4.84 0.01 3.56
N ASP A 58 -5.98 -0.64 3.73
CA ASP A 58 -6.07 -1.91 4.45
C ASP A 58 -5.33 -3.02 3.67
N ALA A 59 -5.49 -3.08 2.35
CA ALA A 59 -4.75 -4.02 1.51
C ALA A 59 -3.22 -3.81 1.55
N LEU A 60 -2.75 -2.56 1.59
CA LEU A 60 -1.32 -2.24 1.73
C LEU A 60 -0.76 -2.63 3.10
N HIS A 61 -1.59 -2.55 4.14
CA HIS A 61 -1.23 -3.01 5.49
C HIS A 61 -1.08 -4.54 5.51
N ASP A 62 -2.09 -5.26 5.02
CA ASP A 62 -2.10 -6.73 4.98
C ASP A 62 -0.92 -7.28 4.17
N GLU A 63 -0.58 -6.65 3.04
CA GLU A 63 0.58 -7.04 2.23
C GLU A 63 1.89 -6.94 3.03
N ARG A 64 2.03 -5.90 3.86
CA ARG A 64 3.23 -5.69 4.69
C ARG A 64 3.28 -6.71 5.82
N GLU A 65 2.20 -6.90 6.55
CA GLU A 65 2.14 -7.90 7.63
C GLU A 65 2.44 -9.31 7.09
N LYS A 66 1.88 -9.66 5.93
CA LYS A 66 2.16 -10.94 5.29
C LYS A 66 3.62 -11.08 4.87
N LYS A 67 4.25 -10.02 4.33
CA LYS A 67 5.68 -10.03 3.98
C LYS A 67 6.56 -10.19 5.22
N ASP A 68 6.20 -9.55 6.33
CA ASP A 68 6.95 -9.66 7.58
C ASP A 68 6.78 -11.05 8.21
N LEU A 69 5.58 -11.62 8.16
CA LEU A 69 5.32 -12.99 8.59
C LEU A 69 6.10 -14.02 7.75
N LEU A 70 6.09 -13.87 6.42
CA LEU A 70 6.87 -14.75 5.52
C LEU A 70 8.37 -14.64 5.79
N ARG A 71 8.89 -13.45 6.07
CA ARG A 71 10.30 -13.25 6.47
C ARG A 71 10.62 -13.97 7.77
N PHE A 72 9.72 -13.91 8.74
CA PHE A 72 9.90 -14.59 10.03
C PHE A 72 9.89 -16.12 9.87
N VAL A 73 8.94 -16.67 9.11
CA VAL A 73 8.88 -18.10 8.82
C VAL A 73 10.13 -18.57 8.07
N ALA A 74 10.60 -17.80 7.08
CA ALA A 74 11.82 -18.11 6.36
C ALA A 74 13.06 -18.11 7.27
N HIS A 75 13.20 -17.12 8.15
CA HIS A 75 14.30 -17.08 9.13
C HIS A 75 14.23 -18.25 10.12
N SER A 76 13.04 -18.58 10.62
CA SER A 76 12.85 -19.71 11.54
C SER A 76 13.21 -21.05 10.88
N HIS A 77 12.79 -21.27 9.63
CA HIS A 77 13.08 -22.50 8.90
C HIS A 77 14.58 -22.67 8.63
N VAL A 78 15.30 -21.57 8.33
CA VAL A 78 16.76 -21.59 8.15
C VAL A 78 17.47 -21.96 9.45
N ILE A 79 17.01 -21.46 10.61
CA ILE A 79 17.58 -21.81 11.91
C ILE A 79 17.34 -23.30 12.25
N VAL A 80 16.12 -23.81 12.01
CA VAL A 80 15.77 -25.21 12.27
C VAL A 80 16.55 -26.17 11.36
N LEU A 81 16.70 -25.85 10.07
CA LEU A 81 17.50 -26.65 9.13
C LEU A 81 19.00 -26.61 9.46
N GLY A 82 19.52 -25.44 9.87
CA GLY A 82 20.91 -25.29 10.31
C GLY A 82 21.25 -26.14 11.55
N HIS A 83 20.29 -26.29 12.47
CA HIS A 83 20.48 -27.10 13.68
C HIS A 83 20.45 -28.61 13.41
N GLN A 84 19.66 -29.07 12.44
CA GLN A 84 19.59 -30.48 12.00
C GLN A 84 20.87 -30.94 11.28
N LEU A 85 21.42 -30.09 10.40
CA LEU A 85 22.65 -30.40 9.67
C LEU A 85 23.88 -30.45 10.58
N ASN A 86 23.90 -29.67 11.67
CA ASN A 86 25.02 -29.68 12.62
C ASN A 86 25.00 -30.92 13.53
N LEU A 87 23.83 -31.47 13.85
CA LEU A 87 23.74 -32.74 14.60
C LEU A 87 24.22 -33.94 13.78
N HIS A 88 24.00 -33.96 12.47
CA HIS A 88 24.43 -35.08 11.62
C HIS A 88 25.95 -35.08 11.34
N LEU A 89 26.64 -33.95 11.56
CA LEU A 89 28.09 -33.83 11.39
C LEU A 89 28.88 -34.21 12.67
N PHE A 90 28.20 -34.40 13.81
CA PHE A 90 28.81 -34.69 15.11
C PHE A 90 28.72 -36.15 15.56
N VAL A 91 28.17 -37.05 14.72
CA VAL A 91 27.98 -38.49 15.04
C VAL A 91 28.75 -39.39 14.05
N THR A 92 29.93 -38.98 13.60
CA THR A 92 30.86 -39.85 12.85
C THR A 92 32.26 -39.63 13.37
#